data_AF-A0A8I1QP43-F1
#
_entry.id   AF-A0A8I1QP43-F1
#
_cell.length_a   1.000
_cell.length_b   1.000
_cell.length_c   1.000
_cell.angle_alpha   90.00
_cell.angle_beta   90.00
_cell.angle_gamma   90.00
#
_symmetry.space_group_name_H-M   'P 1'
#
loop_
_entity.id
_entity.type
_entity.pdbx_description
1 polymer ?
#
loop_
_entity_poly.entity_id
_entity_poly.type
_entity_poly.pdbx_seq_one_letter_code
_entity_poly.pdbx_strand_id
1 'polypeptide(L)'
;MSRAVVSLLLALALAACSSGPPTPAWQMSARSGLDAAALAWLEGRTATEAVEFTRARAAIARTGRLDLLARAELHRCALRTATLVFEPCAGFEALAADASPEDAAYARYLANRLRPGDAERLPAAHRAALAAADPASALAGVQDPVTQLVAAGAALQRAQANPALVQLAVDTASAQGWARPLLAWLLVQQRAAQAAGDTASAERLQRRIDAVAPRGR
;
A
#
# COMPACT_ATOMS: atom_id res chain seq x y z
N MET A 1 47.80 21.89 -31.41
CA MET A 1 47.16 20.59 -31.76
C MET A 1 46.77 19.74 -30.55
N SER A 2 47.37 19.94 -29.36
CA SER A 2 47.08 19.12 -28.16
C SER A 2 45.78 19.46 -27.40
N ARG A 3 45.16 20.63 -27.62
CA ARG A 3 43.92 21.02 -26.92
C ARG A 3 42.65 20.40 -27.52
N ALA A 4 42.62 20.17 -28.84
CA ALA A 4 41.47 19.58 -29.52
C ALA A 4 41.33 18.07 -29.24
N VAL A 5 42.45 17.38 -29.04
CA VAL A 5 42.48 15.94 -28.75
C VAL A 5 41.97 15.64 -27.33
N VAL A 6 42.30 16.51 -26.36
CA VAL A 6 41.81 16.39 -24.97
C VAL A 6 40.31 16.62 -24.88
N SER A 7 39.75 17.58 -25.64
CA SER A 7 38.30 17.82 -25.67
C SER A 7 37.51 16.68 -26.34
N LEU A 8 38.10 16.00 -27.33
CA LEU A 8 37.46 14.86 -28.00
C LEU A 8 37.44 13.61 -27.11
N LEU A 9 38.52 13.36 -26.36
CA LEU A 9 38.61 12.23 -25.42
C LEU A 9 37.66 12.39 -24.21
N LEU A 10 37.39 13.64 -23.78
CA LEU A 10 36.46 13.90 -22.67
C LEU A 10 34.99 13.66 -23.08
N ALA A 11 34.63 13.92 -24.34
CA ALA A 11 33.26 13.71 -24.85
C ALA A 11 32.91 12.23 -25.01
N LEU A 12 33.89 11.36 -25.30
CA LEU A 12 33.68 9.91 -25.41
C LEU A 12 33.53 9.20 -24.06
N ALA A 13 34.04 9.79 -22.98
CA ALA A 13 33.94 9.21 -21.63
C ALA A 13 32.54 9.42 -20.99
N LEU A 14 31.76 10.40 -21.45
CA LEU A 14 30.42 10.70 -20.92
C LEU A 14 29.29 9.82 -21.51
N ALA A 15 29.55 9.09 -22.60
CA ALA A 15 28.56 8.19 -23.22
C ALA A 15 28.60 6.75 -22.67
N ALA A 16 29.52 6.43 -21.75
CA ALA A 16 29.80 5.05 -21.32
C ALA A 16 29.07 4.60 -20.05
N CYS A 17 28.26 5.45 -19.40
CA CYS A 17 27.59 5.09 -18.14
C CYS A 17 26.15 4.56 -18.29
N SER A 18 25.63 4.33 -19.50
CA SER A 18 24.22 3.90 -19.70
C SER A 18 24.00 2.50 -20.29
N SER A 19 25.06 1.73 -20.57
CA SER A 19 24.96 0.44 -21.28
C SER A 19 24.87 -0.79 -20.34
N GLY A 20 23.99 -0.73 -19.34
CA GLY A 20 23.59 -1.94 -18.60
C GLY A 20 22.72 -2.85 -19.49
N PRO A 21 22.70 -4.19 -19.25
CA PRO A 21 21.75 -5.07 -19.93
C PRO A 21 20.31 -4.60 -19.65
N PRO A 22 19.40 -4.70 -20.64
CA PRO A 22 18.03 -4.26 -20.45
C PRO A 22 17.37 -5.04 -19.30
N THR A 23 16.48 -4.38 -18.57
CA THR A 23 15.72 -5.03 -17.50
C THR A 23 14.94 -6.22 -18.08
N PRO A 24 15.01 -7.42 -17.44
CA PRO A 24 14.28 -8.57 -17.93
C PRO A 24 12.78 -8.29 -18.05
N ALA A 25 12.15 -8.73 -19.16
CA ALA A 25 10.75 -8.45 -19.45
C ALA A 25 9.77 -8.90 -18.35
N TRP A 26 10.13 -9.93 -17.57
CA TRP A 26 9.32 -10.38 -16.44
C TRP A 26 9.23 -9.33 -15.33
N GLN A 27 10.30 -8.56 -15.07
CA GLN A 27 10.32 -7.53 -14.03
C GLN A 27 9.36 -6.39 -14.37
N MET A 28 9.41 -5.91 -15.62
CA MET A 28 8.48 -4.90 -16.12
C MET A 28 7.02 -5.38 -16.09
N SER A 29 6.77 -6.63 -16.49
CA SER A 29 5.42 -7.22 -16.48
C SER A 29 4.89 -7.40 -15.06
N ALA A 30 5.74 -7.83 -14.12
CA ALA A 30 5.38 -7.98 -12.72
C ALA A 30 5.08 -6.61 -12.08
N ARG A 31 5.94 -5.62 -12.30
CA ARG A 31 5.76 -4.28 -11.72
C ARG A 31 4.50 -3.59 -12.25
N SER A 32 4.33 -3.54 -13.57
CA SER A 32 3.16 -2.89 -14.17
C SER A 32 1.85 -3.58 -13.78
N GLY A 33 1.82 -4.92 -13.71
CA GLY A 33 0.65 -5.66 -13.23
C GLY A 33 0.34 -5.42 -11.74
N LEU A 34 1.36 -5.34 -10.87
CA LEU A 34 1.15 -5.01 -9.45
C LEU A 34 0.62 -3.58 -9.27
N ASP A 35 1.17 -2.61 -9.99
CA ASP A 35 0.72 -1.21 -9.95
C ASP A 35 -0.73 -1.09 -10.46
N ALA A 36 -1.04 -1.73 -11.59
CA ALA A 36 -2.39 -1.75 -12.15
C ALA A 36 -3.40 -2.45 -11.24
N ALA A 37 -3.00 -3.56 -10.60
CA ALA A 37 -3.83 -4.24 -9.60
C ALA A 37 -4.09 -3.36 -8.37
N ALA A 38 -3.07 -2.64 -7.89
CA ALA A 38 -3.20 -1.74 -6.75
C ALA A 38 -4.20 -0.62 -7.02
N LEU A 39 -4.04 0.08 -8.14
CA LEU A 39 -4.95 1.15 -8.55
C LEU A 39 -6.37 0.62 -8.73
N ALA A 40 -6.53 -0.52 -9.42
CA ALA A 40 -7.83 -1.15 -9.60
C ALA A 40 -8.50 -1.51 -8.27
N TRP A 41 -7.75 -2.03 -7.28
CA TRP A 41 -8.27 -2.31 -5.95
C TRP A 41 -8.77 -1.03 -5.27
N LEU A 42 -7.94 0.01 -5.23
CA LEU A 42 -8.20 1.27 -4.52
C LEU A 42 -9.37 2.04 -5.14
N GLU A 43 -9.55 1.95 -6.46
CA GLU A 43 -10.68 2.52 -7.20
C GLU A 43 -11.97 1.68 -7.10
N GLY A 44 -11.90 0.46 -6.57
CA GLY A 44 -13.07 -0.40 -6.41
C GLY A 44 -13.33 -1.39 -7.57
N ARG A 45 -12.42 -1.50 -8.55
CA ARG A 45 -12.53 -2.37 -9.71
C ARG A 45 -11.98 -3.78 -9.44
N THR A 46 -12.70 -4.57 -8.64
CA THR A 46 -12.26 -5.91 -8.20
C THR A 46 -11.92 -6.87 -9.34
N ALA A 47 -12.70 -6.89 -10.42
CA ALA A 47 -12.44 -7.78 -11.56
C ALA A 47 -11.11 -7.44 -12.26
N THR A 48 -10.82 -6.15 -12.46
CA THR A 48 -9.55 -5.72 -13.05
C THR A 48 -8.37 -6.01 -12.12
N GLU A 49 -8.53 -5.80 -10.81
CA GLU A 49 -7.52 -6.15 -9.82
C GLU A 49 -7.10 -7.62 -9.93
N ALA A 50 -8.07 -8.53 -10.02
CA ALA A 50 -7.80 -9.96 -10.11
C ALA A 50 -7.03 -10.32 -11.39
N VAL A 51 -7.39 -9.72 -12.53
CA VAL A 51 -6.73 -9.94 -13.82
C VAL A 51 -5.27 -9.45 -13.77
N GLU A 52 -5.04 -8.21 -13.35
CA GLU A 52 -3.71 -7.62 -13.32
C GLU A 52 -2.81 -8.29 -12.28
N PHE A 53 -3.37 -8.69 -11.13
CA PHE A 53 -2.61 -9.41 -10.11
C PHE A 53 -2.21 -10.81 -10.61
N THR A 54 -3.12 -11.51 -11.29
CA THR A 54 -2.81 -12.82 -11.90
C THR A 54 -1.70 -12.71 -12.93
N ARG A 55 -1.74 -11.67 -13.77
CA ARG A 55 -0.68 -11.36 -14.75
C ARG A 55 0.67 -11.13 -14.07
N ALA A 56 0.70 -10.32 -13.01
CA ALA A 56 1.92 -10.05 -12.26
C ALA A 56 2.49 -11.32 -11.63
N ARG A 57 1.64 -12.11 -10.95
CA ARG A 57 2.04 -13.40 -10.37
C ARG A 57 2.58 -14.36 -11.41
N ALA A 58 1.93 -14.50 -12.56
CA ALA A 58 2.40 -15.36 -13.64
C ALA A 58 3.78 -14.92 -14.18
N ALA A 59 4.05 -13.61 -14.23
CA ALA A 59 5.36 -13.10 -14.61
C ALA A 59 6.46 -13.48 -13.62
N ILE A 60 6.20 -13.36 -12.32
CA ILE A 60 7.13 -13.77 -11.27
C ILE A 60 7.30 -15.30 -11.25
N ALA A 61 6.21 -16.06 -11.37
CA ALA A 61 6.23 -17.52 -11.30
C ALA A 61 7.15 -18.17 -12.35
N ARG A 62 7.26 -17.57 -13.56
CA ARG A 62 8.20 -18.04 -14.61
C ARG A 62 9.67 -18.00 -14.19
N THR A 63 10.01 -17.33 -13.10
CA THR A 63 11.37 -17.25 -12.56
C THR A 63 11.66 -18.28 -11.47
N GLY A 64 10.64 -18.98 -10.95
CA GLY A 64 10.77 -19.87 -9.79
C GLY A 64 11.07 -19.17 -8.45
N ARG A 65 11.03 -17.83 -8.41
CA ARG A 65 11.34 -17.02 -7.21
C ARG A 65 10.14 -16.95 -6.26
N LEU A 66 10.05 -17.92 -5.35
CA LEU A 66 8.97 -18.02 -4.37
C LEU A 66 8.96 -16.84 -3.38
N ASP A 67 10.14 -16.32 -3.03
CA ASP A 67 10.30 -15.10 -2.21
C ASP A 67 9.59 -13.88 -2.85
N LEU A 68 9.71 -13.72 -4.17
CA LEU A 68 9.05 -12.64 -4.90
C LEU A 68 7.54 -12.86 -5.05
N LEU A 69 7.09 -14.12 -5.16
CA LEU A 69 5.66 -14.44 -5.14
C LEU A 69 5.05 -14.12 -3.78
N ALA A 70 5.74 -14.46 -2.68
CA ALA A 70 5.30 -14.13 -1.33
C ALA A 70 5.15 -12.60 -1.19
N ARG A 71 6.15 -11.83 -1.63
CA ARG A 71 6.10 -10.36 -1.60
C ARG A 71 4.95 -9.78 -2.42
N ALA A 72 4.62 -10.36 -3.57
CA ALA A 72 3.48 -9.95 -4.38
C ALA A 72 2.14 -10.17 -3.64
N GLU A 73 1.96 -11.33 -3.00
CA GLU A 73 0.78 -11.61 -2.17
C GLU A 73 0.71 -10.72 -0.92
N LEU A 74 1.87 -10.40 -0.34
CA LEU A 74 1.95 -9.49 0.79
C LEU A 74 1.56 -8.05 0.41
N HIS A 75 1.99 -7.58 -0.77
CA HIS A 75 1.53 -6.32 -1.33
C HIS A 75 0.01 -6.29 -1.53
N ARG A 76 -0.55 -7.40 -2.03
CA ARG A 76 -2.00 -7.57 -2.15
C ARG A 76 -2.67 -7.44 -0.78
N CYS A 77 -2.16 -8.11 0.25
CA CYS A 77 -2.71 -8.04 1.61
C CYS A 77 -2.60 -6.64 2.25
N ALA A 78 -1.50 -5.93 2.01
CA ALA A 78 -1.34 -4.54 2.47
C ALA A 78 -2.46 -3.64 1.93
N LEU A 79 -2.81 -3.77 0.64
CA LEU A 79 -3.92 -3.01 0.05
C LEU A 79 -5.29 -3.32 0.69
N ARG A 80 -5.51 -4.54 1.20
CA ARG A 80 -6.74 -4.90 1.92
C ARG A 80 -6.78 -4.15 3.24
N THR A 81 -5.66 -4.15 3.96
CA THR A 81 -5.46 -3.39 5.21
C THR A 81 -5.69 -1.89 4.99
N ALA A 82 -5.15 -1.32 3.90
CA ALA A 82 -5.35 0.09 3.52
C ALA A 82 -6.83 0.45 3.30
N THR A 83 -7.63 -0.53 2.88
CA THR A 83 -9.07 -0.40 2.65
C THR A 83 -9.93 -0.95 3.80
N LEU A 84 -9.34 -1.24 4.96
CA LEU A 84 -10.01 -1.78 6.15
C LEU A 84 -10.69 -3.15 5.93
N VAL A 85 -10.20 -3.93 4.97
CA VAL A 85 -10.58 -5.33 4.79
C VAL A 85 -9.57 -6.16 5.58
N PHE A 86 -10.02 -6.71 6.70
CA PHE A 86 -9.18 -7.51 7.60
C PHE A 86 -9.51 -9.00 7.41
N GLU A 87 -8.71 -9.67 6.59
CA GLU A 87 -8.83 -11.09 6.28
C GLU A 87 -7.46 -11.78 6.34
N PRO A 88 -7.40 -13.11 6.51
CA PRO A 88 -6.14 -13.82 6.42
C PRO A 88 -5.44 -13.58 5.07
N CYS A 89 -4.13 -13.33 5.09
CA CYS A 89 -3.33 -13.19 3.86
C CYS A 89 -3.03 -14.58 3.24
N ALA A 90 -4.07 -15.36 2.90
CA ALA A 90 -3.92 -16.78 2.54
C ALA A 90 -2.90 -17.04 1.41
N GLY A 91 -2.82 -16.15 0.42
CA GLY A 91 -1.84 -16.24 -0.67
C GLY A 91 -0.38 -16.12 -0.17
N PHE A 92 -0.12 -15.26 0.82
CA PHE A 92 1.19 -15.15 1.47
C PHE A 92 1.45 -16.34 2.40
N GLU A 93 0.44 -16.77 3.16
CA GLU A 93 0.58 -17.89 4.11
C GLU A 93 1.03 -19.17 3.41
N ALA A 94 0.53 -19.44 2.20
CA ALA A 94 0.96 -20.58 1.37
C ALA A 94 2.43 -20.52 0.93
N LEU A 95 3.05 -19.33 0.97
CA LEU A 95 4.43 -19.06 0.54
C LEU A 95 5.33 -18.62 1.70
N ALA A 96 4.84 -18.66 2.93
CA ALA A 96 5.50 -18.04 4.07
C ALA A 96 6.85 -18.70 4.43
N ALA A 97 7.05 -19.97 4.05
CA ALA A 97 8.31 -20.69 4.25
C ALA A 97 9.46 -20.12 3.41
N ASP A 98 9.17 -19.50 2.27
CA ASP A 98 10.13 -18.92 1.34
C ASP A 98 10.29 -17.40 1.52
N ALA A 99 9.51 -16.79 2.42
CA ALA A 99 9.51 -15.36 2.66
C ALA A 99 10.74 -14.92 3.46
N SER A 100 11.21 -13.69 3.21
CA SER A 100 12.27 -13.10 4.03
C SER A 100 11.76 -12.85 5.46
N PRO A 101 12.66 -12.74 6.45
CA PRO A 101 12.28 -12.38 7.82
C PRO A 101 11.52 -11.04 7.92
N GLU A 102 11.85 -10.07 7.05
CA GLU A 102 11.17 -8.78 6.94
C GLU A 102 9.74 -8.93 6.41
N ASP A 103 9.56 -9.73 5.35
CA ASP A 103 8.23 -10.01 4.78
C ASP A 103 7.36 -10.77 5.79
N ALA A 104 7.93 -11.73 6.53
CA ALA A 104 7.23 -12.45 7.58
C ALA A 104 6.81 -11.53 8.76
N ALA A 105 7.68 -10.59 9.16
CA ALA A 105 7.34 -9.60 10.19
C ALA A 105 6.26 -8.63 9.72
N TYR A 106 6.34 -8.18 8.46
CA TYR A 106 5.33 -7.31 7.88
C TYR A 106 3.98 -8.00 7.72
N ALA A 107 3.94 -9.29 7.34
CA ALA A 107 2.71 -10.07 7.32
C ALA A 107 2.07 -10.19 8.72
N ARG A 108 2.87 -10.41 9.77
CA ARG A 108 2.39 -10.41 11.16
C ARG A 108 1.88 -9.04 11.61
N TYR A 109 2.54 -7.97 11.18
CA TYR A 109 2.07 -6.60 11.41
C TYR A 109 0.69 -6.36 10.78
N LEU A 110 0.48 -6.71 9.51
CA LEU A 110 -0.80 -6.57 8.81
C LEU A 110 -1.90 -7.47 9.41
N ALA A 111 -1.53 -8.64 9.94
CA ALA A 111 -2.46 -9.56 10.58
C ALA A 111 -2.77 -9.22 12.05
N ASN A 112 -2.20 -8.14 12.60
CA ASN A 112 -2.24 -7.81 14.03
C ASN A 112 -1.78 -8.98 14.95
N ARG A 113 -0.65 -9.61 14.59
CA ARG A 113 -0.04 -10.75 15.29
C ARG A 113 1.46 -10.54 15.54
N LEU A 114 1.85 -9.30 15.82
CA LEU A 114 3.23 -8.91 16.10
C LEU A 114 3.85 -9.76 17.21
N ARG A 115 5.12 -10.13 17.03
CA ARG A 115 5.96 -10.80 18.01
C ARG A 115 7.10 -9.87 18.48
N PRO A 116 7.74 -10.15 19.63
CA PRO A 116 8.96 -9.47 20.01
C PRO A 116 10.00 -9.54 18.88
N GLY A 117 10.60 -8.41 18.51
CA GLY A 117 11.58 -8.31 17.41
C GLY A 117 10.99 -8.03 16.01
N ASP A 118 9.66 -8.01 15.85
CA ASP A 118 9.05 -7.72 14.54
C ASP A 118 9.13 -6.23 14.18
N ALA A 119 9.02 -5.32 15.17
CA ALA A 119 8.96 -3.88 14.94
C ALA A 119 10.24 -3.35 14.26
N GLU A 120 11.40 -3.90 14.64
CA GLU A 120 12.70 -3.55 14.11
C GLU A 120 12.82 -3.91 12.62
N ARG A 121 12.08 -4.93 12.16
CA ARG A 121 12.06 -5.41 10.78
C ARG A 121 11.08 -4.69 9.87
N LEU A 122 10.17 -3.88 10.42
CA LEU A 122 9.19 -3.14 9.63
C LEU A 122 9.82 -2.00 8.84
N PRO A 123 9.25 -1.61 7.69
CA PRO A 123 9.60 -0.37 7.02
C PRO A 123 9.46 0.84 7.97
N ALA A 124 10.30 1.85 7.78
CA ALA A 124 10.47 2.95 8.74
C ALA A 124 9.15 3.66 9.12
N ALA A 125 8.29 3.93 8.14
CA ALA A 125 6.99 4.55 8.37
C ALA A 125 6.06 3.69 9.25
N HIS A 126 5.98 2.39 8.99
CA HIS A 126 5.18 1.47 9.81
C HIS A 126 5.73 1.31 11.22
N ARG A 127 7.07 1.28 11.36
CA ARG A 127 7.72 1.25 12.67
C ARG A 127 7.43 2.52 13.48
N ALA A 128 7.54 3.69 12.86
CA ALA A 128 7.24 4.96 13.49
C ALA A 128 5.78 5.04 13.95
N ALA A 129 4.84 4.67 13.07
CA ALA A 129 3.41 4.64 13.40
C ALA A 129 3.04 3.59 14.45
N LEU A 130 3.78 2.48 14.53
CA LEU A 130 3.59 1.46 15.56
C LEU A 130 4.04 1.94 16.96
N ALA A 131 5.11 2.74 17.02
CA ALA A 131 5.68 3.23 18.28
C ALA A 131 5.04 4.54 18.78
N ALA A 132 4.34 5.28 17.90
CA ALA A 132 3.78 6.58 18.22
C ALA A 132 2.58 6.49 19.16
N ALA A 133 2.54 7.36 20.18
CA ALA A 133 1.33 7.58 20.99
C ALA A 133 0.19 8.22 20.18
N ASP A 134 0.56 9.05 19.20
CA ASP A 134 -0.35 9.59 18.19
C ASP A 134 0.10 9.16 16.79
N PRO A 135 -0.53 8.11 16.21
CA PRO A 135 -0.20 7.65 14.87
C PRO A 135 -0.46 8.70 13.77
N ALA A 136 -1.36 9.66 13.99
CA ALA A 136 -1.68 10.66 12.96
C ALA A 136 -0.50 11.58 12.68
N SER A 137 0.13 12.14 13.72
CA SER A 137 1.34 12.97 13.57
C SER A 137 2.52 12.20 12.98
N ALA A 138 2.72 10.94 13.37
CA ALA A 138 3.77 10.09 12.81
C ALA A 138 3.61 9.83 11.30
N LEU A 139 2.36 9.84 10.80
CA LEU A 139 2.04 9.55 9.41
C LEU A 139 1.89 10.81 8.53
N ALA A 140 1.71 11.99 9.12
CA ALA A 140 1.49 13.24 8.38
C ALA A 140 2.62 13.56 7.36
N GLY A 141 3.87 13.18 7.67
CA GLY A 141 5.03 13.40 6.79
C GLY A 141 5.35 12.26 5.81
N VAL A 142 4.59 11.16 5.83
CA VAL A 142 4.83 10.02 4.94
C VAL A 142 4.33 10.33 3.53
N GLN A 143 5.23 10.30 2.56
CA GLN A 143 4.95 10.75 1.19
C GLN A 143 4.11 9.75 0.38
N ASP A 144 4.27 8.45 0.65
CA ASP A 144 3.52 7.42 -0.06
C ASP A 144 2.11 7.26 0.56
N PRO A 145 1.03 7.63 -0.17
CA PRO A 145 -0.33 7.56 0.34
C PRO A 145 -0.80 6.12 0.62
N VAL A 146 -0.27 5.12 -0.09
CA VAL A 146 -0.59 3.71 0.23
C VAL A 146 0.00 3.35 1.58
N THR A 147 1.28 3.64 1.82
CA THR A 147 1.92 3.42 3.13
C THR A 147 1.18 4.12 4.27
N GLN A 148 0.72 5.37 4.07
CA GLN A 148 -0.12 6.08 5.04
C GLN A 148 -1.39 5.30 5.37
N LEU A 149 -2.16 4.88 4.35
CA LEU A 149 -3.42 4.17 4.54
C LEU A 149 -3.22 2.78 5.16
N VAL A 150 -2.17 2.05 4.78
CA VAL A 150 -1.84 0.76 5.40
C VAL A 150 -1.54 0.93 6.88
N ALA A 151 -0.70 1.91 7.23
CA ALA A 151 -0.34 2.16 8.62
C ALA A 151 -1.54 2.63 9.46
N ALA A 152 -2.40 3.47 8.88
CA ALA A 152 -3.65 3.89 9.50
C ALA A 152 -4.60 2.71 9.71
N GLY A 153 -4.74 1.82 8.72
CA GLY A 153 -5.55 0.60 8.82
C GLY A 153 -5.04 -0.35 9.90
N ALA A 154 -3.72 -0.55 9.98
CA ALA A 154 -3.11 -1.36 11.04
C ALA A 154 -3.31 -0.74 12.43
N ALA A 155 -3.23 0.58 12.58
CA ALA A 155 -3.52 1.26 13.84
C ALA A 155 -5.00 1.14 14.22
N LEU A 156 -5.94 1.23 13.27
CA LEU A 156 -7.36 0.98 13.51
C LEU A 156 -7.61 -0.45 14.00
N GLN A 157 -6.99 -1.46 13.35
CA GLN A 157 -7.13 -2.87 13.73
C GLN A 157 -6.61 -3.16 15.15
N ARG A 158 -5.65 -2.37 15.63
CA ARG A 158 -5.13 -2.40 17.01
C ARG A 158 -5.93 -1.55 18.01
N ALA A 159 -7.06 -0.98 17.60
CA ALA A 159 -7.85 -0.04 18.40
C ALA A 159 -7.06 1.21 18.85
N GLN A 160 -6.10 1.67 18.03
CA GLN A 160 -5.27 2.86 18.27
C GLN A 160 -5.66 4.06 17.39
N ALA A 161 -6.75 3.95 16.63
CA ALA A 161 -7.21 5.05 15.80
C ALA A 161 -7.88 6.14 16.64
N ASN A 162 -7.42 7.38 16.48
CA ASN A 162 -8.04 8.58 17.03
C ASN A 162 -8.74 9.38 15.90
N PRO A 163 -9.55 10.40 16.22
CA PRO A 163 -10.23 11.20 15.20
C PRO A 163 -9.29 11.85 14.18
N ALA A 164 -8.08 12.26 14.61
CA ALA A 164 -7.08 12.85 13.72
C ALA A 164 -6.56 11.84 12.68
N LEU A 165 -6.31 10.60 13.08
CA LEU A 165 -5.88 9.52 12.17
C LEU A 165 -6.98 9.18 11.17
N VAL A 166 -8.22 9.10 11.63
CA VAL A 166 -9.37 8.84 10.76
C VAL A 166 -9.52 9.96 9.73
N GLN A 167 -9.34 11.22 10.15
CA GLN A 167 -9.39 12.36 9.24
C GLN A 167 -8.24 12.36 8.24
N LEU A 168 -7.01 12.10 8.70
CA LEU A 168 -5.85 11.93 7.83
C LEU A 168 -6.11 10.87 6.74
N ALA A 169 -6.64 9.72 7.11
CA ALA A 169 -6.92 8.64 6.15
C ALA A 169 -8.02 9.01 5.14
N VAL A 170 -9.05 9.75 5.56
CA VAL A 170 -10.06 10.31 4.64
C VAL A 170 -9.43 11.29 3.66
N ASP A 171 -8.58 12.20 4.14
CA ASP A 171 -7.93 13.20 3.30
C ASP A 171 -6.94 12.57 2.32
N THR A 172 -6.14 11.59 2.77
CA THR A 172 -5.25 10.81 1.90
C THR A 172 -6.04 10.09 0.81
N ALA A 173 -7.10 9.36 1.14
CA ALA A 173 -7.90 8.64 0.15
C ALA A 173 -8.64 9.58 -0.82
N SER A 174 -9.17 10.69 -0.30
CA SER A 174 -9.89 11.69 -1.09
C SER A 174 -8.97 12.41 -2.08
N ALA A 175 -7.76 12.79 -1.66
CA ALA A 175 -6.79 13.48 -2.51
C ALA A 175 -6.33 12.63 -3.70
N GLN A 176 -6.32 11.30 -3.56
CA GLN A 176 -5.97 10.37 -4.63
C GLN A 176 -7.17 9.95 -5.49
N GLY A 177 -8.40 10.33 -5.13
CA GLY A 177 -9.61 9.87 -5.82
C GLY A 177 -9.91 8.38 -5.62
N TRP A 178 -9.42 7.76 -4.55
CA TRP A 178 -9.56 6.32 -4.30
C TRP A 178 -10.87 6.00 -3.57
N ALA A 179 -11.87 5.57 -4.33
CA ALA A 179 -13.22 5.33 -3.83
C ALA A 179 -13.29 4.28 -2.71
N ARG A 180 -12.56 3.17 -2.81
CA ARG A 180 -12.65 2.07 -1.84
C ARG A 180 -12.15 2.44 -0.43
N PRO A 181 -10.91 2.95 -0.24
CA PRO A 181 -10.47 3.38 1.08
C PRO A 181 -11.29 4.59 1.57
N LEU A 182 -11.68 5.52 0.69
CA LEU A 182 -12.50 6.67 1.09
C LEU A 182 -13.83 6.22 1.69
N LEU A 183 -14.54 5.31 1.02
CA LEU A 183 -15.80 4.74 1.52
C LEU A 183 -15.59 4.07 2.89
N ALA A 184 -14.54 3.26 3.03
CA ALA A 184 -14.24 2.55 4.27
C ALA A 184 -14.04 3.51 5.45
N TRP A 185 -13.25 4.57 5.27
CA TRP A 185 -12.98 5.55 6.33
C TRP A 185 -14.14 6.50 6.61
N LEU A 186 -14.96 6.84 5.61
CA LEU A 186 -16.22 7.58 5.82
C LEU A 186 -17.20 6.79 6.69
N LEU A 187 -17.30 5.47 6.48
CA LEU A 187 -18.12 4.59 7.32
C LEU A 187 -17.60 4.53 8.75
N VAL A 188 -16.28 4.59 8.98
CA VAL A 188 -15.69 4.70 10.33
C VAL A 188 -16.12 6.01 11.00
N GLN A 189 -15.97 7.15 10.32
CA GLN A 189 -16.43 8.45 10.86
C GLN A 189 -17.92 8.46 11.17
N GLN A 190 -18.73 7.87 10.27
CA GLN A 190 -20.18 7.87 10.43
C GLN A 190 -20.61 7.08 11.66
N ARG A 191 -20.03 5.90 11.89
CA ARG A 191 -20.30 5.10 13.09
C ARG A 191 -19.90 5.84 14.37
N ALA A 192 -18.77 6.54 14.36
CA ALA A 192 -18.32 7.35 15.50
C ALA A 192 -19.30 8.51 15.80
N ALA A 193 -19.76 9.23 14.76
CA ALA A 193 -20.75 10.29 14.91
C ALA A 193 -22.09 9.76 15.45
N GLN A 194 -22.56 8.62 14.94
CA GLN A 194 -23.76 7.95 15.43
C GLN A 194 -23.63 7.54 16.90
N ALA A 195 -22.50 6.95 17.29
CA ALA A 195 -22.23 6.55 18.67
C ALA A 195 -22.18 7.76 19.63
N ALA A 196 -21.75 8.93 19.14
CA ALA A 196 -21.74 10.18 19.90
C ALA A 196 -23.10 10.91 19.90
N GLY A 197 -24.11 10.42 19.17
CA GLY A 197 -25.40 11.10 19.00
C GLY A 197 -25.35 12.35 18.12
N ASP A 198 -24.26 12.58 17.38
CA ASP A 198 -24.09 13.71 16.46
C ASP A 198 -24.80 13.42 15.12
N THR A 199 -26.12 13.59 15.12
CA THR A 199 -26.98 13.35 13.96
C THR A 199 -26.61 14.23 12.78
N ALA A 200 -26.27 15.50 13.02
CA ALA A 200 -25.90 16.44 11.97
C ALA A 200 -24.62 15.99 11.23
N SER A 201 -23.61 15.51 11.95
CA SER A 201 -22.41 14.96 11.32
C SER A 201 -22.68 13.64 10.63
N ALA A 202 -23.48 12.75 11.21
CA ALA A 202 -23.85 11.48 10.60
C ALA A 202 -24.59 11.66 9.26
N GLU A 203 -25.48 12.64 9.16
CA GLU A 203 -26.17 12.99 7.91
C GLU A 203 -25.25 13.60 6.86
N ARG A 204 -24.31 14.48 7.26
CA ARG A 204 -23.28 15.00 6.33
C ARG A 204 -22.42 13.87 5.77
N LEU A 205 -22.01 12.92 6.62
CA LEU A 205 -21.21 11.77 6.23
C LEU A 205 -22.00 10.83 5.31
N GLN A 206 -23.30 10.63 5.56
CA GLN A 206 -24.15 9.84 4.67
C GLN A 206 -24.18 10.41 3.25
N ARG A 207 -24.32 11.74 3.10
CA ARG A 207 -24.30 12.38 1.77
C ARG A 207 -22.97 12.17 1.04
N ARG A 208 -21.84 12.19 1.77
CA ARG A 208 -20.52 11.87 1.19
C ARG A 208 -20.43 10.41 0.76
N ILE A 209 -20.92 9.49 1.58
CA ILE A 209 -20.96 8.05 1.27
C ILE A 209 -21.79 7.79 0.01
N ASP A 210 -22.97 8.40 -0.09
CA ASP A 210 -23.87 8.24 -1.25
C ASP A 210 -23.24 8.81 -2.55
N ALA A 211 -22.39 9.83 -2.45
CA ALA A 211 -21.65 10.37 -3.60
C ALA A 211 -20.53 9.42 -4.07
N VAL A 212 -19.85 8.72 -3.15
CA VAL A 212 -18.76 7.77 -3.48
C VAL A 212 -19.31 6.43 -3.97
N ALA A 213 -20.42 5.97 -3.38
CA ALA A 213 -21.09 4.71 -3.74
C ALA A 213 -22.58 4.96 -4.03
N PRO A 214 -22.91 5.49 -5.23
CA PRO A 214 -24.29 5.78 -5.59
C PRO A 214 -25.14 4.51 -5.51
N ARG A 215 -26.29 4.59 -4.84
CA ARG A 215 -27.26 3.49 -4.82
C ARG A 215 -27.83 3.33 -6.25
N GLY A 216 -27.43 2.26 -6.95
CA GLY A 216 -28.05 1.84 -8.21
C GLY A 216 -27.32 2.22 -9.49
N ARG A 217 -26.12 1.67 -9.72
CA ARG A 217 -25.60 1.44 -11.07
C ARG A 217 -25.28 -0.03 -11.25
#